data_AF-A1T1B5-F1
#
_entry.id   AF-A1T1B5-F1
#
_cell.length_a   1.000
_cell.length_b   1.000
_cell.length_c   1.000
_cell.angle_alpha   90.00
_cell.angle_beta   90.00
_cell.angle_gamma   90.00
#
_symmetry.space_group_name_H-M   'P 1'
#
loop_
_entity.id
_entity.type
_entity.pdbx_description
1 polymer ?
#
loop_
_entity_poly.entity_id
_entity_poly.type
_entity_poly.pdbx_seq_one_letter_code
_entity_poly.pdbx_strand_id
1 'polypeptide(L)'
;MSARGRTSGGHRLYTSEDVRRLYQIRALREFGLSLTETASALDGSVSLDSVLRTHLQHVETRLAQLSSLRDWLAAACVQAGALPSTESLLATLEAMSVIAGHTRNRRPSDTRHAWTALGQELRTLRDAGQPSSSSTVIELAQAARDLINSFADHDQAVLDALAHLRRNAPQLDAAGWDQDLIEFLDDALTALDRQEDLR
;
A
#
# COMPACT_ATOMS: atom_id res chain seq x y z
N MET A 1 49.49 -24.50 18.34
CA MET A 1 50.08 -23.20 18.76
C MET A 1 51.60 -23.32 18.69
N SER A 2 52.22 -22.95 17.57
CA SER A 2 53.67 -23.04 17.40
C SER A 2 54.37 -21.74 17.83
N ALA A 3 55.52 -21.89 18.49
CA ALA A 3 56.29 -20.81 19.12
C ALA A 3 56.76 -19.74 18.12
N ARG A 4 56.49 -18.46 18.41
CA ARG A 4 56.88 -17.30 17.58
C ARG A 4 58.25 -16.77 17.97
N GLY A 5 59.16 -16.69 17.01
CA GLY A 5 60.39 -15.90 17.12
C GLY A 5 60.10 -14.39 17.07
N ARG A 6 60.84 -13.61 17.86
CA ARG A 6 60.89 -12.15 17.80
C ARG A 6 62.23 -11.73 17.20
N THR A 7 62.28 -10.64 16.43
CA THR A 7 63.55 -10.05 16.03
C THR A 7 64.30 -9.52 17.27
N SER A 8 65.61 -9.31 17.17
CA SER A 8 66.43 -8.70 18.25
C SER A 8 65.92 -7.33 18.71
N GLY A 9 65.11 -6.64 17.87
CA GLY A 9 64.42 -5.38 18.19
C GLY A 9 62.97 -5.53 18.68
N GLY A 10 62.48 -6.74 18.93
CA GLY A 10 61.13 -6.96 19.49
C GLY A 10 59.98 -6.99 18.48
N HIS A 11 60.25 -7.04 17.17
CA HIS A 11 59.20 -7.19 16.16
C HIS A 11 58.77 -8.65 16.00
N ARG A 12 57.47 -8.89 15.75
CA ARG A 12 56.97 -10.23 15.42
C ARG A 12 57.49 -10.63 14.05
N LEU A 13 58.17 -11.77 13.95
CA LEU A 13 58.53 -12.37 12.67
C LEU A 13 57.27 -13.02 12.08
N TYR A 14 56.84 -12.49 10.94
CA TYR A 14 55.75 -13.06 10.17
C TYR A 14 56.32 -14.01 9.14
N THR A 15 55.79 -15.23 9.13
CA THR A 15 56.03 -16.18 8.06
C THR A 15 55.19 -15.82 6.84
N SER A 16 55.52 -16.38 5.68
CA SER A 16 54.71 -16.24 4.46
C SER A 16 53.26 -16.72 4.66
N GLU A 17 53.05 -17.68 5.56
CA GLU A 17 51.74 -18.19 5.96
C GLU A 17 50.96 -17.17 6.81
N ASP A 18 51.62 -16.49 7.75
CA ASP A 18 50.99 -15.42 8.53
C ASP A 18 50.50 -14.27 7.63
N VAL A 19 51.29 -13.90 6.60
CA VAL A 19 50.93 -12.85 5.65
C VAL A 19 49.72 -13.27 4.80
N ARG A 20 49.68 -14.53 4.34
CA ARG A 20 48.53 -15.08 3.61
C ARG A 20 47.26 -15.08 4.49
N ARG A 21 47.39 -15.45 5.75
CA ARG A 21 46.28 -15.43 6.72
C ARG A 21 45.79 -14.00 6.98
N LEU A 22 46.69 -13.02 7.10
CA LEU A 22 46.33 -11.60 7.24
C LEU A 22 45.56 -11.07 6.02
N TYR A 23 45.99 -11.46 4.80
CA TYR A 23 45.27 -11.12 3.57
C TYR A 23 43.84 -11.70 3.57
N GLN A 24 43.67 -12.97 3.95
CA GLN A 24 42.35 -13.60 4.01
C GLN A 24 41.44 -12.95 5.08
N ILE A 25 41.98 -12.59 6.25
CA ILE A 25 41.25 -11.84 7.28
C ILE A 25 40.77 -10.49 6.73
N ARG A 26 41.64 -9.77 6.03
CA ARG A 26 41.31 -8.47 5.42
C ARG A 26 40.20 -8.60 4.38
N ALA A 27 40.33 -9.54 3.46
CA ALA A 27 39.32 -9.78 2.42
C ALA A 27 37.95 -10.12 3.02
N LEU A 28 37.90 -11.00 4.02
CA LEU A 28 36.64 -11.40 4.66
C LEU A 28 35.98 -10.26 5.44
N ARG A 29 36.79 -9.43 6.09
CA ARG A 29 36.29 -8.22 6.75
C ARG A 29 35.78 -7.16 5.79
N GLU A 30 36.35 -7.05 4.59
CA GLU A 30 35.81 -6.17 3.54
C GLU A 30 34.44 -6.66 3.05
N PHE A 31 34.18 -7.97 3.09
CA PHE A 31 32.86 -8.56 2.86
C PHE A 31 31.90 -8.42 4.05
N GLY A 32 32.24 -7.67 5.09
CA GLY A 32 31.34 -7.36 6.21
C GLY A 32 31.22 -8.43 7.29
N LEU A 33 32.04 -9.49 7.23
CA LEU A 33 32.04 -10.55 8.24
C LEU A 33 32.61 -10.06 9.58
N SER A 34 32.01 -10.51 10.68
CA SER A 34 32.54 -10.27 12.02
C SER A 34 33.87 -11.00 12.25
N LEU A 35 34.63 -10.56 13.25
CA LEU A 35 35.91 -11.21 13.62
C LEU A 35 35.73 -12.69 14.00
N THR A 36 34.61 -13.04 14.63
CA THR A 36 34.24 -14.40 15.03
C THR A 36 33.93 -15.30 13.83
N GLU A 37 33.18 -14.80 12.85
CA GLU A 37 32.89 -15.53 11.61
C GLU A 37 34.14 -15.70 10.75
N THR A 38 34.96 -14.65 10.68
CA THR A 38 36.25 -14.67 9.98
C THR A 38 37.20 -15.70 10.60
N ALA A 39 37.29 -15.74 11.94
CA ALA A 39 38.10 -16.73 12.65
C ALA A 39 37.62 -18.17 12.38
N SER A 40 36.31 -18.40 12.45
CA SER A 40 35.71 -19.72 12.22
C SER A 40 35.90 -20.22 10.79
N ALA A 41 35.75 -19.33 9.80
CA ALA A 41 36.00 -19.66 8.40
C ALA A 41 37.49 -19.98 8.11
N LEU A 42 38.42 -19.31 8.80
CA LEU A 42 39.87 -19.51 8.65
C LEU A 42 40.41 -20.71 9.40
N ASP A 43 39.76 -21.11 10.49
CA ASP A 43 40.10 -22.33 11.24
C ASP A 43 39.46 -23.59 10.63
N GLY A 44 38.71 -23.44 9.53
CA GLY A 44 38.09 -24.54 8.79
C GLY A 44 36.90 -25.18 9.52
N SER A 45 36.44 -24.59 10.63
CA SER A 45 35.27 -25.07 11.37
C SER A 45 33.96 -24.82 10.62
N VAL A 46 33.95 -23.87 9.69
CA VAL A 46 32.85 -23.59 8.77
C VAL A 46 33.41 -23.36 7.37
N SER A 47 32.75 -23.88 6.33
CA SER A 47 33.17 -23.65 4.94
C SER A 47 33.03 -22.17 4.57
N LEU A 48 34.11 -21.58 4.05
CA LEU A 48 34.14 -20.21 3.55
C LEU A 48 33.04 -19.93 2.52
N ASP A 49 32.84 -20.88 1.61
CA ASP A 49 31.80 -20.83 0.58
C ASP A 49 30.39 -20.79 1.20
N SER A 50 30.15 -21.56 2.27
CA SER A 50 28.86 -21.51 2.97
C SER A 50 28.62 -20.16 3.66
N VAL A 51 29.66 -19.60 4.29
CA VAL A 51 29.58 -18.30 4.98
C VAL A 51 29.28 -17.17 3.99
N LEU A 52 29.97 -17.15 2.85
CA LEU A 52 29.75 -16.15 1.80
C LEU A 52 28.35 -16.26 1.19
N ARG A 53 27.86 -17.48 0.94
CA ARG A 53 26.51 -17.70 0.40
C ARG A 53 25.42 -17.25 1.38
N THR A 54 25.56 -17.57 2.66
CA THR A 54 24.65 -17.10 3.71
C THR A 54 24.65 -15.57 3.80
N HIS A 55 25.83 -14.94 3.71
CA HIS A 55 25.91 -13.48 3.74
C HIS A 55 25.29 -12.84 2.50
N LEU A 56 25.54 -13.39 1.31
CA LEU A 56 24.91 -12.94 0.06
C LEU A 56 23.38 -12.99 0.16
N GLN A 57 22.83 -14.11 0.60
CA GLN A 57 21.39 -14.28 0.77
C GLN A 57 20.80 -13.25 1.76
N HIS A 58 21.53 -12.93 2.83
CA HIS A 58 21.14 -11.92 3.79
C HIS A 58 21.13 -10.50 3.19
N VAL A 59 22.14 -10.17 2.39
CA VAL A 59 22.22 -8.89 1.67
C VAL A 59 21.09 -8.79 0.64
N GLU A 60 20.83 -9.83 -0.14
CA GLU A 60 19.73 -9.88 -1.11
C GLU A 60 18.37 -9.68 -0.44
N THR A 61 18.15 -10.33 0.71
CA THR A 61 16.92 -10.17 1.50
C THR A 61 16.74 -8.72 1.97
N ARG A 62 17.82 -8.10 2.47
CA ARG A 62 17.79 -6.68 2.89
C ARG A 62 17.55 -5.74 1.70
N LEU A 63 18.15 -6.02 0.55
CA LEU A 63 17.94 -5.25 -0.68
C LEU A 63 16.48 -5.32 -1.13
N ALA A 64 15.86 -6.49 -1.08
CA ALA A 64 14.45 -6.65 -1.40
C ALA A 64 13.56 -5.82 -0.46
N GLN A 65 13.79 -5.91 0.86
CA GLN A 65 13.06 -5.13 1.87
C GLN A 65 13.22 -3.61 1.67
N LEU A 66 14.44 -3.15 1.44
CA LEU A 66 14.73 -1.74 1.18
C LEU A 66 14.13 -1.25 -0.14
N SER A 67 14.08 -2.11 -1.17
CA SER A 67 13.45 -1.78 -2.45
C SER A 67 11.94 -1.66 -2.27
N SER A 68 11.29 -2.59 -1.57
CA SER A 68 9.86 -2.48 -1.24
C SER A 68 9.55 -1.23 -0.43
N LEU A 69 10.38 -0.89 0.56
CA LEU A 69 10.23 0.35 1.32
C LEU A 69 10.41 1.59 0.45
N ARG A 70 11.42 1.60 -0.43
CA ARG A 70 11.64 2.68 -1.40
C ARG A 70 10.42 2.85 -2.30
N ASP A 71 9.89 1.77 -2.84
CA ASP A 71 8.75 1.80 -3.77
C ASP A 71 7.49 2.31 -3.06
N TRP A 72 7.26 1.86 -1.82
CA TRP A 72 6.20 2.38 -0.97
C TRP A 72 6.38 3.87 -0.67
N LEU A 73 7.59 4.31 -0.30
CA LEU A 73 7.89 5.72 -0.06
C LEU A 73 7.74 6.57 -1.32
N ALA A 74 8.15 6.07 -2.48
CA ALA A 74 7.98 6.75 -3.76
C ALA A 74 6.50 6.95 -4.07
N ALA A 75 5.68 5.92 -3.88
CA ALA A 75 4.22 6.01 -4.02
C ALA A 75 3.62 7.02 -3.03
N ALA A 76 4.04 6.97 -1.76
CA ALA A 76 3.60 7.92 -0.73
C ALA A 76 4.01 9.36 -1.06
N CYS A 77 5.21 9.59 -1.61
CA CYS A 77 5.66 10.91 -2.05
C CYS A 77 4.84 11.45 -3.23
N VAL A 78 4.46 10.60 -4.19
CA VAL A 78 3.55 10.99 -5.29
C VAL A 78 2.19 11.41 -4.72
N GLN A 79 1.64 10.63 -3.79
CA GLN A 79 0.37 10.96 -3.14
C GLN A 79 0.45 12.22 -2.28
N ALA A 80 1.58 12.45 -1.58
CA ALA A 80 1.83 13.67 -0.81
C ALA A 80 2.05 14.89 -1.71
N GLY A 81 2.65 14.73 -2.88
CA GLY A 81 2.73 15.78 -3.92
C GLY A 81 1.37 16.08 -4.56
N ALA A 82 0.44 15.13 -4.47
CA ALA A 82 -0.96 15.27 -4.82
C ALA A 82 -1.82 15.61 -3.59
N LEU A 83 -1.25 16.25 -2.55
CA LEU A 83 -2.07 16.85 -1.50
C LEU A 83 -3.13 17.71 -2.17
N PRO A 84 -4.43 17.42 -1.95
CA PRO A 84 -5.49 18.22 -2.54
C PRO A 84 -5.25 19.68 -2.19
N SER A 85 -5.48 20.57 -3.15
CA SER A 85 -5.32 22.01 -2.94
C SER A 85 -6.06 22.43 -1.67
N THR A 86 -5.62 23.51 -1.02
CA THR A 86 -6.33 24.04 0.17
C THR A 86 -7.81 24.24 -0.11
N GLU A 87 -8.15 24.66 -1.33
CA GLU A 87 -9.53 24.76 -1.84
C GLU A 87 -10.26 23.41 -1.80
N SER A 88 -9.65 22.34 -2.31
CA SER A 88 -10.22 20.99 -2.34
C SER A 88 -10.35 20.39 -0.93
N LEU A 89 -9.42 20.69 -0.02
CA LEU A 89 -9.51 20.30 1.38
C LEU A 89 -10.65 21.03 2.08
N LEU A 90 -10.78 22.34 1.85
CA LEU A 90 -11.87 23.14 2.41
C LEU A 90 -13.23 22.64 1.91
N ALA A 91 -13.38 22.40 0.60
CA ALA A 91 -14.60 21.84 0.01
C ALA A 91 -14.94 20.45 0.62
N THR A 92 -13.93 19.65 0.93
CA THR A 92 -14.13 18.35 1.59
C THR A 92 -14.62 18.52 3.03
N LEU A 93 -14.03 19.45 3.80
CA LEU A 93 -14.46 19.75 5.17
C LEU A 93 -15.88 20.33 5.20
N GLU A 94 -16.23 21.20 4.26
CA GLU A 94 -17.58 21.74 4.10
C GLU A 94 -18.58 20.62 3.80
N ALA A 95 -18.27 19.75 2.84
CA ALA A 95 -19.10 18.58 2.53
C ALA A 95 -19.28 17.66 3.75
N MET A 96 -18.21 17.36 4.51
CA MET A 96 -18.31 16.58 5.75
C MET A 96 -19.22 17.27 6.78
N SER A 97 -19.16 18.60 6.90
CA SER A 97 -20.00 19.38 7.81
C SER A 97 -21.49 19.30 7.43
N VAL A 98 -21.80 19.42 6.13
CA VAL A 98 -23.17 19.26 5.61
C VAL A 98 -23.73 17.88 5.98
N ILE A 99 -22.98 16.81 5.74
CA ILE A 99 -23.40 15.43 6.08
C ILE A 99 -23.54 15.25 7.59
N ALA A 100 -22.61 15.76 8.39
CA ALA A 100 -22.67 15.66 9.85
C ALA A 100 -23.88 16.42 10.44
N GLY A 101 -24.25 17.57 9.86
CA GLY A 101 -25.45 18.31 10.20
C GLY A 101 -26.73 17.56 9.84
N HIS A 102 -26.79 17.03 8.62
CA HIS A 102 -27.94 16.26 8.12
C HIS A 102 -28.20 15.00 8.95
N THR A 103 -27.17 14.19 9.17
CA THR A 103 -27.25 12.95 9.96
C THR A 103 -27.68 13.18 11.41
N ARG A 104 -27.33 14.33 12.00
CA ARG A 104 -27.75 14.69 13.36
C ARG A 104 -29.25 14.98 13.46
N ASN A 105 -29.82 15.58 12.40
CA ASN A 105 -31.22 16.00 12.37
C ASN A 105 -32.15 14.93 11.82
N ARG A 106 -31.60 13.92 11.12
CA ARG A 106 -32.38 12.85 10.50
C ARG A 106 -32.72 11.74 11.48
N ARG A 107 -33.90 11.14 11.33
CA ARG A 107 -34.26 9.92 12.07
C ARG A 107 -33.42 8.74 11.59
N PRO A 108 -33.01 7.81 12.47
CA PRO A 108 -32.35 6.58 12.05
C PRO A 108 -33.24 5.84 11.04
N SER A 109 -32.69 5.51 9.88
CA SER A 109 -33.34 4.66 8.88
C SER A 109 -32.51 3.39 8.71
N ASP A 110 -33.18 2.23 8.61
CA ASP A 110 -32.50 0.95 8.37
C ASP A 110 -32.32 0.72 6.86
N THR A 111 -31.57 1.62 6.22
CA THR A 111 -31.14 1.47 4.82
C THR A 111 -29.87 0.62 4.69
N ARG A 112 -29.29 0.19 5.83
CA ARG A 112 -28.06 -0.60 5.88
C ARG A 112 -28.19 -1.91 5.10
N HIS A 113 -29.32 -2.59 5.26
CA HIS A 113 -29.59 -3.84 4.53
C HIS A 113 -29.66 -3.61 3.02
N ALA A 114 -30.35 -2.56 2.57
CA ALA A 114 -30.46 -2.21 1.16
C ALA A 114 -29.09 -1.89 0.54
N TRP A 115 -28.27 -1.08 1.22
CA TRP A 115 -26.89 -0.78 0.79
C TRP A 115 -25.99 -2.01 0.74
N THR A 116 -26.17 -2.96 1.67
CA THR A 116 -25.38 -4.20 1.72
C THR A 116 -25.76 -5.13 0.56
N ALA A 117 -27.05 -5.30 0.29
CA ALA A 117 -27.54 -6.11 -0.82
C ALA A 117 -27.07 -5.54 -2.18
N LEU A 118 -27.23 -4.23 -2.36
CA LEU A 118 -26.83 -3.54 -3.58
C LEU A 118 -25.33 -3.68 -3.85
N GLY A 119 -24.48 -3.49 -2.83
CA GLY A 119 -23.03 -3.70 -2.97
C GLY A 119 -22.66 -5.14 -3.34
N GLN A 120 -23.39 -6.13 -2.84
CA GLN A 120 -23.16 -7.54 -3.17
C GLN A 120 -23.55 -7.88 -4.61
N GLU A 121 -24.68 -7.36 -5.10
CA GLU A 121 -25.12 -7.56 -6.48
C GLU A 121 -24.19 -6.88 -7.48
N LEU A 122 -23.78 -5.62 -7.22
CA LEU A 122 -22.82 -4.92 -8.06
C LEU A 122 -21.47 -5.66 -8.13
N ARG A 123 -20.97 -6.17 -7.00
CA ARG A 123 -19.75 -7.00 -7.00
C ARG A 123 -19.89 -8.22 -7.88
N THR A 124 -21.02 -8.92 -7.78
CA THR A 124 -21.27 -10.13 -8.59
C THR A 124 -21.28 -9.81 -10.08
N LEU A 125 -21.88 -8.70 -10.50
CA LEU A 125 -21.93 -8.27 -11.91
C LEU A 125 -20.57 -7.81 -12.42
N ARG A 126 -19.82 -7.06 -11.60
CA ARG A 126 -18.44 -6.65 -11.91
C ARG A 126 -17.52 -7.85 -12.07
N ASP A 127 -17.57 -8.79 -11.14
CA ASP A 127 -16.73 -10.00 -11.15
C ASP A 127 -17.12 -10.93 -12.33
N ALA A 128 -18.36 -10.85 -12.80
CA ALA A 128 -18.83 -11.48 -14.04
C ALA A 128 -18.43 -10.72 -15.33
N GLY A 129 -17.76 -9.57 -15.22
CA GLY A 129 -17.28 -8.76 -16.35
C GLY A 129 -18.39 -8.01 -17.10
N GLN A 130 -19.54 -7.76 -16.47
CA GLN A 130 -20.61 -6.98 -17.08
C GLN A 130 -20.20 -5.51 -17.24
N PRO A 131 -20.50 -4.86 -18.38
CA PRO A 131 -20.21 -3.44 -18.55
C PRO A 131 -21.13 -2.60 -17.65
N SER A 132 -20.62 -1.45 -17.18
CA SER A 132 -21.39 -0.49 -16.36
C SER A 132 -22.62 0.10 -17.07
N SER A 133 -22.67 0.00 -18.40
CA SER A 133 -23.81 0.40 -19.25
C SER A 133 -24.82 -0.72 -19.54
N SER A 134 -24.64 -1.91 -18.95
CA SER A 134 -25.62 -3.01 -19.03
C SER A 134 -26.94 -2.62 -18.38
N SER A 135 -28.08 -3.06 -18.95
CA SER A 135 -29.40 -2.77 -18.39
C SER A 135 -29.53 -3.19 -16.92
N THR A 136 -28.98 -4.35 -16.56
CA THR A 136 -29.00 -4.84 -15.17
C THR A 136 -28.18 -3.96 -14.23
N VAL A 137 -27.04 -3.44 -14.69
CA VAL A 137 -26.20 -2.54 -13.88
C VAL A 137 -26.85 -1.16 -13.74
N ILE A 138 -27.51 -0.69 -14.79
CA ILE A 138 -28.28 0.57 -14.79
C ILE A 138 -29.48 0.50 -13.84
N GLU A 139 -30.19 -0.64 -13.78
CA GLU A 139 -31.26 -0.85 -12.80
C GLU A 139 -30.75 -0.76 -11.35
N LEU A 140 -29.58 -1.35 -11.06
CA LEU A 140 -28.94 -1.21 -9.75
C LEU A 140 -28.43 0.21 -9.48
N ALA A 141 -27.95 0.92 -10.50
CA ALA A 141 -27.56 2.32 -10.38
C ALA A 141 -28.77 3.22 -10.05
N GLN A 142 -29.94 2.94 -10.64
CA GLN A 142 -31.19 3.63 -10.29
C GLN A 142 -31.58 3.36 -8.83
N ALA A 143 -31.53 2.10 -8.39
CA ALA A 143 -31.81 1.76 -7.00
C ALA A 143 -30.84 2.45 -6.01
N ALA A 144 -29.55 2.57 -6.39
CA ALA A 144 -28.57 3.31 -5.61
C ALA A 144 -28.92 4.80 -5.54
N ARG A 145 -29.32 5.41 -6.67
CA ARG A 145 -29.77 6.80 -6.74
C ARG A 145 -30.98 7.06 -5.85
N ASP A 146 -31.95 6.17 -5.84
CA ASP A 146 -33.14 6.31 -4.99
C ASP A 146 -32.77 6.24 -3.50
N LEU A 147 -31.85 5.34 -3.11
CA LEU A 147 -31.33 5.28 -1.74
C LEU A 147 -30.56 6.56 -1.36
N ILE A 148 -29.79 7.13 -2.28
CA ILE A 148 -29.06 8.40 -2.08
C ILE A 148 -30.05 9.56 -1.92
N ASN A 149 -31.06 9.67 -2.79
CA ASN A 149 -32.08 10.71 -2.74
C ASN A 149 -32.93 10.60 -1.47
N SER A 150 -33.29 9.39 -1.06
CA SER A 150 -33.96 9.12 0.21
C SER A 150 -33.09 9.46 1.41
N PHE A 151 -31.77 9.24 1.33
CA PHE A 151 -30.85 9.66 2.37
C PHE A 151 -30.82 11.18 2.48
N ALA A 152 -30.72 11.89 1.35
CA ALA A 152 -30.63 13.34 1.31
C ALA A 152 -31.97 14.04 1.60
N ASP A 153 -33.08 13.31 1.77
CA ASP A 153 -34.43 13.88 1.80
C ASP A 153 -34.68 14.83 0.60
N HIS A 154 -34.06 14.54 -0.55
CA HIS A 154 -34.01 15.37 -1.76
C HIS A 154 -33.35 16.75 -1.58
N ASP A 155 -32.55 16.96 -0.54
CA ASP A 155 -31.74 18.17 -0.35
C ASP A 155 -30.52 18.17 -1.27
N GLN A 156 -30.48 19.11 -2.21
CA GLN A 156 -29.41 19.24 -3.19
C GLN A 156 -28.04 19.49 -2.53
N ALA A 157 -27.98 20.25 -1.44
CA ALA A 157 -26.71 20.51 -0.76
C ALA A 157 -26.13 19.21 -0.15
N VAL A 158 -27.00 18.33 0.35
CA VAL A 158 -26.61 17.01 0.85
C VAL A 158 -26.19 16.08 -0.28
N LEU A 159 -26.90 16.11 -1.42
CA LEU A 159 -26.54 15.35 -2.61
C LEU A 159 -25.17 15.77 -3.17
N ASP A 160 -24.93 17.06 -3.30
CA ASP A 160 -23.66 17.60 -3.78
C ASP A 160 -22.51 17.26 -2.83
N ALA A 161 -22.75 17.37 -1.52
CA ALA A 161 -21.78 16.99 -0.50
C ALA A 161 -21.46 15.49 -0.54
N LEU A 162 -22.45 14.61 -0.68
CA LEU A 162 -22.24 13.17 -0.85
C LEU A 162 -21.43 12.85 -2.11
N ALA A 163 -21.78 13.48 -3.23
CA ALA A 163 -21.10 13.28 -4.49
C ALA A 163 -19.64 13.76 -4.42
N HIS A 164 -19.38 14.88 -3.74
CA HIS A 164 -18.03 15.37 -3.48
C HIS A 164 -17.21 14.42 -2.63
N LEU A 165 -17.79 13.91 -1.52
CA LEU A 165 -17.10 12.96 -0.64
C LEU A 165 -16.83 11.62 -1.34
N ARG A 166 -17.77 11.10 -2.14
CA ARG A 166 -17.55 9.85 -2.88
C ARG A 166 -16.37 9.94 -3.85
N ARG A 167 -16.21 11.08 -4.53
CA ARG A 167 -15.13 11.31 -5.48
C ARG A 167 -13.78 11.61 -4.83
N ASN A 168 -13.77 12.30 -3.68
CA ASN A 168 -12.55 12.89 -3.13
C ASN A 168 -12.13 12.34 -1.77
N ALA A 169 -12.97 11.56 -1.08
CA ALA A 169 -12.65 11.00 0.23
C ALA A 169 -11.99 9.62 0.10
N PRO A 170 -10.71 9.47 0.45
CA PRO A 170 -9.91 8.27 0.16
C PRO A 170 -10.19 7.05 1.07
N GLN A 171 -11.28 7.01 1.84
CA GLN A 171 -11.44 6.05 2.95
C GLN A 171 -12.87 5.52 3.14
N LEU A 172 -13.46 4.93 2.11
CA LEU A 172 -14.72 4.20 2.28
C LEU A 172 -14.54 2.69 2.17
N ASP A 173 -13.48 2.11 2.76
CA ASP A 173 -13.43 0.65 3.02
C ASP A 173 -14.37 0.26 4.19
N ALA A 174 -15.64 0.63 4.05
CA ALA A 174 -16.70 0.37 4.99
C ALA A 174 -17.71 -0.58 4.34
N ALA A 175 -17.86 -1.77 4.95
CA ALA A 175 -18.89 -2.76 4.57
C ALA A 175 -18.75 -3.38 3.16
N GLY A 176 -17.53 -3.52 2.65
CA GLY A 176 -17.27 -4.22 1.38
C GLY A 176 -17.53 -3.37 0.13
N TRP A 177 -17.43 -2.05 0.28
CA TRP A 177 -17.35 -1.07 -0.80
C TRP A 177 -15.88 -0.73 -1.03
N ASP A 178 -15.21 -1.47 -1.91
CA ASP A 178 -13.85 -1.12 -2.33
C ASP A 178 -13.86 0.05 -3.34
N GLN A 179 -12.70 0.66 -3.58
CA GLN A 179 -12.56 1.79 -4.49
C GLN A 179 -13.05 1.45 -5.91
N ASP A 180 -12.72 0.24 -6.40
CA ASP A 180 -13.09 -0.22 -7.74
C ASP A 180 -14.61 -0.37 -7.90
N LEU A 181 -15.32 -0.79 -6.83
CA LEU A 181 -16.77 -0.91 -6.81
C LEU A 181 -17.44 0.47 -6.80
N ILE A 182 -16.85 1.44 -6.10
CA ILE A 182 -17.32 2.82 -6.08
C ILE A 182 -17.19 3.43 -7.47
N GLU A 183 -16.03 3.26 -8.13
CA GLU A 183 -15.82 3.72 -9.51
C GLU A 183 -16.79 3.04 -10.49
N PHE A 184 -17.01 1.73 -10.35
CA PHE A 184 -17.98 1.00 -11.17
C PHE A 184 -19.42 1.54 -11.02
N LEU A 185 -19.83 1.89 -9.80
CA LEU A 185 -21.13 2.53 -9.55
C LEU A 185 -21.19 3.94 -10.14
N ASP A 186 -20.12 4.74 -10.02
CA ASP A 186 -20.06 6.09 -10.58
C ASP A 186 -20.17 6.08 -12.12
N ASP A 187 -19.51 5.14 -12.77
CA ASP A 187 -19.63 4.93 -14.22
C ASP A 187 -21.06 4.54 -14.62
N ALA A 188 -21.69 3.66 -13.83
CA ALA A 188 -23.07 3.24 -14.07
C ALA A 188 -24.08 4.38 -13.89
N LEU A 189 -23.92 5.20 -12.86
CA LEU A 189 -24.74 6.41 -12.63
C LEU A 189 -24.57 7.41 -13.78
N THR A 190 -23.35 7.58 -14.28
CA THR A 190 -23.08 8.45 -15.43
C THR A 190 -23.70 7.89 -16.71
N ALA A 191 -23.68 6.56 -16.90
CA ALA A 191 -24.33 5.92 -18.04
C ALA A 191 -25.87 6.07 -18.00
N LEU A 192 -26.46 5.97 -16.81
CA LEU A 192 -27.88 6.23 -16.57
C LEU A 192 -28.27 7.66 -16.98
N ASP A 193 -27.52 8.68 -16.55
CA ASP A 193 -27.80 10.08 -16.91
C ASP A 193 -27.81 10.30 -18.44
N ARG A 194 -26.83 9.71 -19.14
CA ARG A 194 -26.76 9.79 -20.61
C ARG A 194 -27.95 9.11 -21.30
N GLN A 195 -28.56 8.09 -20.70
CA GLN A 195 -29.74 7.44 -21.25
C GLN A 195 -31.01 8.26 -21.06
N GLU A 196 -31.11 9.01 -19.96
CA GLU A 196 -32.22 9.92 -19.69
C GLU A 196 -32.19 11.14 -20.61
N ASP A 197 -31.01 11.71 -20.89
CA ASP A 197 -30.83 12.84 -21.82
C ASP A 197 -31.19 12.52 -23.29
N LEU A 198 -31.27 11.24 -23.65
CA LEU A 198 -31.59 10.76 -25.00
C LEU A 198 -33.08 10.40 -25.20
N ARG A 199 -33.90 10.52 -24.15
CA ARG A 199 -35.35 10.24 -24.18
C ARG A 199 -36.19 11.51 -24.26
#